data_AF-A0A7N0UJX6-F1
#
_entry.id   AF-A0A7N0UJX6-F1
#
_cell.length_a   1.000
_cell.length_b   1.000
_cell.length_c   1.000
_cell.angle_alpha   90.00
_cell.angle_beta   90.00
_cell.angle_gamma   90.00
#
_symmetry.space_group_name_H-M   'P 1'
#
loop_
_entity.id
_entity.type
_entity.pdbx_description
1 polymer ?
#
loop_
_entity_poly.entity_id
_entity_poly.type
_entity_poly.pdbx_seq_one_letter_code
_entity_poly.pdbx_strand_id
1 'polypeptide(L)'
;MAHTSRPTVLVAGAGGRIGQIACKLLKQSSEHFNVRGLVRTEESKEKIGGTDDVFVGDIRDAESILPAIHNIDSLIILTRAVPEIKPGFDPIKGGRPEFYFEDGAYPEQVDWAEAWVCMQFDRFRHQRR
;
A
#
# COMPACT_ATOMS: atom_id res chain seq x y z
N MET A 1 -3.16 31.41 17.80
CA MET A 1 -3.46 30.94 16.43
C MET A 1 -2.98 29.50 16.35
N ALA A 2 -3.89 28.53 16.25
CA ALA A 2 -3.49 27.12 16.21
C ALA A 2 -2.97 26.81 14.80
N HIS A 3 -1.68 26.51 14.68
CA HIS A 3 -1.21 25.71 13.55
C HIS A 3 -1.81 24.31 13.72
N THR A 4 -3.01 24.08 13.18
CA THR A 4 -3.49 22.71 13.01
C THR A 4 -2.61 22.06 11.96
N SER A 5 -1.64 21.26 12.40
CA SER A 5 -0.81 20.44 11.51
C SER A 5 -1.71 19.65 10.57
N ARG A 6 -1.42 19.70 9.27
CA ARG A 6 -2.17 18.93 8.25
C ARG A 6 -2.11 17.43 8.61
N PRO A 7 -3.25 16.71 8.60
CA PRO A 7 -3.24 15.27 8.82
C PRO A 7 -2.34 14.55 7.80
N THR A 8 -1.57 13.59 8.29
CA THR A 8 -0.72 12.72 7.45
C THR A 8 -1.51 11.49 7.02
N VAL A 9 -1.71 11.33 5.72
CA VAL A 9 -2.45 10.22 5.13
C VAL A 9 -1.47 9.26 4.44
N LEU A 10 -1.44 8.01 4.88
CA LEU A 10 -0.69 6.95 4.22
C LEU A 10 -1.58 6.19 3.24
N VAL A 11 -1.10 6.02 2.00
CA VAL A 11 -1.74 5.19 0.98
C VAL A 11 -0.92 3.90 0.80
N ALA A 12 -1.44 2.79 1.31
CA ALA A 12 -0.86 1.47 1.09
C ALA A 12 -1.26 0.93 -0.30
N GLY A 13 -0.31 0.40 -1.06
CA GLY A 13 -0.53 0.01 -2.46
C GLY A 13 -0.43 1.19 -3.43
N ALA A 14 0.35 2.22 -3.09
CA ALA A 14 0.51 3.45 -3.88
C ALA A 14 1.06 3.22 -5.30
N GLY A 15 1.78 2.12 -5.52
CA GLY A 15 2.31 1.75 -6.84
C GLY A 15 1.26 1.17 -7.79
N GLY A 16 0.11 0.73 -7.27
CA GLY A 16 -0.99 0.21 -8.08
C GLY A 16 -1.81 1.29 -8.76
N ARG A 17 -2.58 0.94 -9.79
CA ARG A 17 -3.41 1.88 -10.58
C ARG A 17 -4.30 2.78 -9.72
N ILE A 18 -5.01 2.21 -8.75
CA ILE A 18 -5.91 2.98 -7.87
C ILE A 18 -5.11 3.78 -6.84
N GLY A 19 -4.05 3.20 -6.27
CA GLY A 19 -3.17 3.87 -5.31
C GLY A 19 -2.53 5.14 -5.89
N GLN A 20 -2.08 5.08 -7.14
CA GLN A 20 -1.54 6.24 -7.84
C GLN A 20 -2.58 7.37 -8.00
N ILE A 21 -3.81 7.00 -8.36
CA ILE A 21 -4.91 7.97 -8.48
C ILE A 21 -5.22 8.60 -7.12
N ALA A 22 -5.30 7.80 -6.05
CA ALA A 22 -5.53 8.29 -4.69
C ALA A 22 -4.41 9.25 -4.25
N CYS A 23 -3.14 8.88 -4.44
CA CYS A 23 -2.00 9.75 -4.15
C CYS A 23 -2.08 11.07 -4.94
N LYS A 24 -2.41 11.02 -6.23
CA LYS A 24 -2.54 12.21 -7.08
C LYS A 24 -3.67 13.13 -6.58
N LEU A 25 -4.84 12.58 -6.29
CA LEU A 25 -5.99 13.35 -5.80
C LEU A 25 -5.69 14.00 -4.44
N LEU A 26 -5.06 13.27 -3.53
CA LEU A 26 -4.67 13.82 -2.23
C LEU A 26 -3.61 14.92 -2.36
N LYS A 27 -2.62 14.74 -3.25
CA LYS A 27 -1.60 15.76 -3.53
C LYS A 27 -2.17 17.03 -4.18
N GLN A 28 -3.29 16.92 -4.92
CA GLN A 28 -4.02 18.11 -5.42
C GLN A 28 -4.71 18.90 -4.30
N SER A 29 -4.87 18.32 -3.12
CA SER A 29 -5.37 18.96 -1.90
C SER A 29 -4.27 19.06 -0.84
N SER A 30 -3.03 19.35 -1.25
CA SER A 30 -1.86 19.45 -0.38
C SER A 30 -2.00 20.51 0.73
N GLU A 31 -2.85 21.52 0.55
CA GLU A 31 -3.21 22.49 1.60
C GLU A 31 -3.85 21.81 2.83
N HIS A 32 -4.49 20.65 2.63
CA HIS A 32 -5.23 19.93 3.68
C HIS A 32 -4.51 18.68 4.20
N PHE A 33 -3.64 18.05 3.40
CA PHE A 33 -3.06 16.75 3.74
C PHE A 33 -1.55 16.70 3.49
N ASN A 34 -0.82 15.98 4.36
CA ASN A 34 0.50 15.45 4.05
C ASN A 34 0.33 14.03 3.51
N VAL A 35 0.78 13.72 2.30
CA VAL A 35 0.51 12.43 1.64
C VAL A 35 1.76 11.57 1.66
N ARG A 36 1.65 10.35 2.20
CA ARG A 36 2.68 9.31 2.12
C ARG A 36 2.20 8.14 1.27
N GLY A 37 3.12 7.54 0.52
CA GLY A 37 2.86 6.31 -0.23
C GLY A 37 3.63 5.14 0.35
N LEU A 38 3.03 3.95 0.37
CA LEU A 38 3.72 2.68 0.61
C LEU A 38 3.64 1.82 -0.65
N VAL A 39 4.80 1.41 -1.15
CA VAL A 39 4.96 0.49 -2.29
C VAL A 39 5.79 -0.72 -1.89
N ARG A 40 5.70 -1.81 -2.66
CA ARG A 40 6.41 -3.05 -2.34
C ARG A 40 7.84 -3.12 -2.87
N THR A 41 8.15 -2.36 -3.92
CA THR A 41 9.47 -2.41 -4.60
C THR A 41 10.00 -1.02 -4.89
N GLU A 42 11.32 -0.87 -4.92
CA GLU A 42 11.97 0.39 -5.31
C GLU A 42 11.57 0.81 -6.75
N GLU A 43 11.46 -0.16 -7.66
CA GLU A 43 10.94 0.08 -9.02
C GLU A 43 9.55 0.71 -9.01
N SER A 44 8.66 0.28 -8.11
CA SER A 44 7.33 0.87 -7.98
C SER A 44 7.38 2.29 -7.41
N LYS A 45 8.36 2.60 -6.56
CA LYS A 45 8.59 3.94 -5.99
C LYS A 45 9.07 4.90 -7.09
N GLU A 46 10.02 4.48 -7.89
CA GLU A 46 10.52 5.26 -9.04
C GLU A 46 9.39 5.56 -10.03
N LYS A 47 8.55 4.56 -10.36
CA LYS A 47 7.39 4.73 -11.26
C LYS A 47 6.40 5.80 -10.81
N ILE A 48 6.34 6.12 -9.52
CA ILE A 48 5.42 7.13 -8.97
C ILE A 48 6.13 8.44 -8.58
N GLY A 49 7.38 8.62 -9.01
CA GLY A 49 8.14 9.87 -8.89
C GLY A 49 9.28 9.83 -7.86
N GLY A 50 9.50 8.71 -7.16
CA GLY A 50 10.69 8.51 -6.34
C GLY A 50 10.88 9.47 -5.15
N THR A 51 9.82 10.14 -4.70
CA THR A 51 9.91 11.17 -3.64
C THR A 51 10.16 10.57 -2.25
N ASP A 52 10.73 11.35 -1.34
CA ASP A 52 10.98 10.95 0.07
C ASP A 52 9.73 10.53 0.84
N ASP A 53 8.56 11.05 0.45
CA ASP A 53 7.27 10.68 1.03
C ASP A 53 6.75 9.30 0.56
N VAL A 54 7.53 8.58 -0.26
CA VAL A 54 7.23 7.21 -0.70
C VAL A 54 8.19 6.24 -0.04
N PHE A 55 7.60 5.30 0.70
CA PHE A 55 8.28 4.26 1.45
C PHE A 55 8.18 2.94 0.71
N VAL A 56 9.24 2.14 0.80
CA VAL A 56 9.26 0.77 0.32
C VAL A 56 9.13 -0.16 1.51
N GLY A 57 8.17 -1.08 1.46
CA GLY A 57 7.92 -2.07 2.49
C GLY A 57 6.86 -3.07 2.04
N ASP A 58 6.90 -4.27 2.61
CA ASP A 58 5.93 -5.33 2.36
C ASP A 58 4.98 -5.41 3.54
N ILE A 59 3.67 -5.35 3.28
CA ILE A 59 2.67 -5.42 4.36
C ILE A 59 2.68 -6.77 5.10
N ARG A 60 3.30 -7.80 4.52
CA ARG A 60 3.51 -9.11 5.15
C ARG A 60 4.70 -9.11 6.13
N ASP A 61 5.50 -8.05 6.11
CA ASP A 61 6.62 -7.82 7.03
C ASP A 61 6.36 -6.51 7.80
N ALA A 62 5.81 -6.67 9.01
CA ALA A 62 5.42 -5.56 9.87
C ALA A 62 6.56 -4.58 10.17
N GLU A 63 7.80 -5.06 10.29
CA GLU A 63 8.96 -4.21 10.58
C GLU A 63 9.31 -3.32 9.38
N SER A 64 9.15 -3.85 8.15
CA SER A 64 9.45 -3.11 6.92
C SER A 64 8.55 -1.89 6.70
N ILE A 65 7.33 -1.90 7.26
CA ILE A 65 6.33 -0.84 7.05
C ILE A 65 6.31 0.19 8.19
N LEU A 66 7.03 -0.04 9.30
CA LEU A 66 7.09 0.88 10.44
C LEU A 66 7.47 2.32 10.05
N PRO A 67 8.48 2.56 9.18
CA PRO A 67 8.84 3.92 8.79
C PRO A 67 7.71 4.67 8.09
N ALA A 68 6.86 3.96 7.33
CA ALA A 68 5.73 4.55 6.62
C ALA A 68 4.58 4.90 7.57
N ILE A 69 4.33 4.03 8.56
CA ILE A 69 3.19 4.09 9.49
C ILE A 69 3.44 5.06 10.66
N HIS A 70 4.68 5.32 11.02
CA HIS A 70 4.99 6.17 12.16
C HIS A 70 4.42 7.59 12.00
N ASN A 71 3.62 8.04 12.97
CA ASN A 71 2.95 9.36 13.00
C ASN A 71 1.99 9.64 11.82
N ILE A 72 1.29 8.62 11.30
CA ILE A 72 0.18 8.85 10.37
C ILE A 72 -1.11 9.18 11.12
N ASP A 73 -1.99 9.96 10.51
CA ASP A 73 -3.32 10.28 11.02
C ASP A 73 -4.40 9.38 10.43
N SER A 74 -4.24 9.00 9.17
CA SER A 74 -5.17 8.13 8.45
C SER A 74 -4.42 7.15 7.55
N LEU A 75 -5.04 6.00 7.31
CA LEU A 75 -4.55 4.95 6.41
C LEU A 75 -5.62 4.65 5.34
N ILE A 76 -5.19 4.62 4.08
CA ILE A 76 -5.98 4.17 2.94
C ILE A 76 -5.36 2.86 2.43
N ILE A 77 -6.11 1.76 2.49
CA ILE A 77 -5.65 0.43 2.08
C ILE A 77 -6.09 0.16 0.65
N LEU A 78 -5.14 0.11 -0.28
CA LEU A 78 -5.34 -0.22 -1.70
C LEU A 78 -4.37 -1.32 -2.17
N THR A 79 -3.86 -2.12 -1.24
CA THR A 79 -3.13 -3.35 -1.52
C THR A 79 -4.08 -4.40 -2.12
N ARG A 80 -3.54 -5.27 -2.98
CA ARG A 80 -4.27 -6.41 -3.52
C ARG A 80 -3.31 -7.57 -3.76
N ALA A 81 -3.77 -8.80 -3.58
CA ALA A 81 -3.12 -9.95 -4.21
C ALA A 81 -3.18 -9.83 -5.74
N VAL A 82 -2.08 -10.11 -6.43
CA VAL A 82 -2.00 -10.09 -7.90
C VAL A 82 -1.62 -11.50 -8.36
N PRO A 83 -2.50 -12.21 -9.10
CA PRO A 83 -2.19 -13.54 -9.58
C PRO A 83 -1.16 -13.50 -10.71
N GLU A 84 -0.31 -14.52 -10.75
CA GLU A 84 0.66 -14.75 -11.81
C GLU A 84 0.21 -15.90 -12.71
N ILE A 85 0.61 -15.86 -13.99
CA ILE A 85 0.33 -16.94 -14.93
C ILE A 85 1.28 -18.09 -14.62
N LYS A 86 0.76 -19.32 -14.52
CA LYS A 86 1.61 -20.49 -14.26
C LYS A 86 2.74 -20.60 -15.30
N PRO A 87 3.97 -20.96 -14.87
CA PRO A 87 5.07 -21.20 -15.80
C PRO A 87 4.69 -22.23 -16.87
N GLY A 88 5.06 -21.98 -18.12
CA GLY A 88 4.79 -22.87 -19.24
C GLY A 88 3.50 -22.59 -20.02
N PHE A 89 2.73 -21.55 -19.67
CA PHE A 89 1.63 -21.07 -20.52
C PHE A 89 2.18 -20.44 -21.80
N ASP A 90 1.78 -20.98 -22.95
CA ASP A 90 2.13 -20.48 -24.27
C ASP A 90 0.92 -19.75 -24.88
N PRO A 91 0.95 -18.40 -24.97
CA PRO A 91 -0.19 -17.63 -25.48
C PRO A 91 -0.46 -17.87 -26.97
N ILE A 92 0.50 -18.42 -27.73
CA ILE A 92 0.37 -18.67 -29.18
C ILE A 92 -0.45 -19.95 -29.44
N LYS A 93 -0.33 -20.95 -28.55
CA LYS A 93 -1.08 -22.21 -28.67
C LYS A 93 -2.58 -22.06 -28.36
N GLY A 94 -2.99 -20.89 -27.87
CA GLY A 94 -4.36 -20.63 -27.44
C GLY A 94 -4.72 -21.36 -26.15
N GLY A 95 -5.89 -21.02 -25.60
CA GLY A 95 -6.39 -21.59 -24.34
C GLY A 95 -6.47 -20.58 -23.20
N ARG A 96 -7.16 -20.98 -22.12
CA ARG A 96 -7.34 -20.14 -20.93
C ARG A 96 -6.11 -20.29 -20.02
N PRO A 97 -5.42 -19.19 -19.65
CA PRO A 97 -4.32 -19.27 -18.70
C PRO A 97 -4.81 -19.73 -17.33
N GLU A 98 -4.00 -20.57 -16.69
CA GLU A 98 -4.13 -20.86 -15.28
C GLU A 98 -3.29 -19.89 -14.47
N PHE A 99 -3.83 -19.49 -13.33
CA PHE A 99 -3.22 -18.52 -12.44
C PHE A 99 -2.82 -19.18 -11.13
N TYR A 100 -1.79 -18.65 -10.50
CA TYR A 100 -1.39 -18.99 -9.16
C TYR A 100 -0.97 -17.73 -8.40
N PHE A 101 -0.83 -17.87 -7.09
CA PHE A 101 -0.20 -16.86 -6.24
C PHE A 101 1.04 -17.51 -5.64
N GLU A 102 2.09 -16.73 -5.47
CA GLU A 102 3.24 -17.16 -4.67
C GLU A 102 2.79 -17.48 -3.24
N ASP A 103 3.50 -18.40 -2.59
CA ASP A 103 3.22 -18.75 -1.20
C ASP A 103 3.25 -17.49 -0.32
N GLY A 104 2.21 -17.29 0.48
CA GLY A 104 2.08 -16.07 1.29
C GLY A 104 1.52 -14.86 0.54
N ALA A 105 1.12 -14.97 -0.72
CA ALA A 105 0.55 -13.88 -1.52
C ALA A 105 -0.92 -14.11 -1.93
N TYR A 106 -1.59 -15.07 -1.30
CA TYR A 106 -3.00 -15.34 -1.55
C TYR A 106 -3.90 -14.20 -1.05
N PRO A 107 -5.06 -13.94 -1.69
CA PRO A 107 -5.98 -12.88 -1.28
C PRO A 107 -6.39 -12.94 0.20
N GLU A 108 -6.58 -14.13 0.76
CA GLU A 108 -6.95 -14.31 2.16
C GLU A 108 -5.88 -13.76 3.11
N GLN A 109 -4.62 -13.86 2.70
CA GLN A 109 -3.47 -13.35 3.46
C GLN A 109 -3.36 -11.85 3.25
N VAL A 110 -3.25 -11.40 1.99
CA VAL A 110 -2.92 -10.01 1.63
C VAL A 110 -4.09 -9.04 1.82
N ASP A 111 -5.32 -9.48 1.57
CA ASP A 111 -6.49 -8.60 1.53
C ASP A 111 -7.30 -8.68 2.84
N TRP A 112 -7.37 -9.86 3.46
CA TRP A 112 -8.21 -10.09 4.66
C TRP A 112 -7.42 -10.13 5.97
N ALA A 113 -6.35 -10.93 6.06
CA ALA A 113 -5.55 -11.03 7.28
C ALA A 113 -4.73 -9.75 7.53
N GLU A 114 -4.16 -9.13 6.50
CA GLU A 114 -3.39 -7.88 6.69
C GLU A 114 -4.26 -6.65 6.99
N ALA A 115 -5.55 -6.66 6.62
CA ALA A 115 -6.50 -5.66 7.09
C ALA A 115 -6.58 -5.66 8.63
N TRP A 116 -6.43 -6.83 9.27
CA TRP A 116 -6.39 -6.93 10.74
C TRP A 116 -5.12 -6.32 11.33
N VAL A 117 -3.94 -6.48 10.71
CA VAL A 117 -2.69 -5.86 11.17
C VAL A 117 -2.81 -4.34 11.15
N CYS A 118 -3.37 -3.79 10.07
CA CYS A 118 -3.66 -2.37 9.97
C CYS A 118 -4.72 -1.89 10.99
N MET A 119 -5.74 -2.71 11.29
CA MET A 119 -6.75 -2.40 12.31
C MET A 119 -6.23 -2.51 13.75
N GLN A 120 -5.29 -3.41 14.04
CA GLN A 120 -4.63 -3.49 15.34
C GLN A 120 -3.81 -2.23 15.63
N PHE A 121 -3.24 -1.58 14.61
CA PHE A 121 -2.59 -0.28 14.76
C PHE A 121 -3.55 0.82 15.23
N ASP A 122 -4.76 0.91 14.67
CA ASP A 122 -5.78 1.86 15.12
C ASP A 122 -6.18 1.63 16.60
N ARG A 123 -6.23 0.35 17.00
CA ARG A 123 -6.47 -0.06 18.39
C ARG A 123 -5.32 0.37 19.31
N PHE A 124 -4.07 0.29 18.85
CA PHE A 124 -2.89 0.76 19.60
C PHE A 124 -2.89 2.29 19.77
N ARG A 125 -3.37 3.04 18.78
CA ARG A 125 -3.51 4.50 18.86
C ARG A 125 -4.52 4.92 19.94
N HIS A 126 -5.63 4.19 20.06
CA HIS A 126 -6.67 4.47 21.05
C HIS A 126 -6.26 4.11 22.49
N GLN A 127 -5.28 3.23 22.69
CA GLN A 127 -4.75 2.90 24.03
C GLN A 127 -3.69 3.88 24.55
N ARG A 128 -3.17 4.79 23.70
CA ARG A 128 -2.16 5.80 24.10
C ARG A 128 -2.72 7.23 24.21
N ARG A 129 -4.04 7.38 24.36
CA ARG A 129 -4.69 8.66 24.69
C ARG A 129 -5.19 8.67 26.12
#